data_AF-A0A9X9A4F6-F1
#
_entry.id   AF-A0A9X9A4F6-F1
#
_cell.length_a   1.000
_cell.length_b   1.000
_cell.length_c   1.000
_cell.angle_alpha   90.00
_cell.angle_beta   90.00
_cell.angle_gamma   90.00
#
_symmetry.space_group_name_H-M   'P 1'
#
loop_
_entity.id
_entity.type
_entity.pdbx_description
1 polymer ?
#
loop_
_entity_poly.entity_id
_entity_poly.type
_entity_poly.pdbx_seq_one_letter_code
_entity_poly.pdbx_strand_id
1 'polypeptide(L)'
;MGYIVDISKWNGTINWDIAASQLDLVIARVQDGSNTVDFMYQNYVSEMKKHSIPFGNYAFCRFISIADAKKEARDFWNRGDQSAKFWVADVEVQTMADMQGGTQAFIHELRRLGAEKVGLYV
;
A
#
# COMPACT_ATOMS: atom_id res chain seq x y z
N MET A 1 -22.54 -3.78 9.36
CA MET A 1 -21.68 -3.71 8.17
C MET A 1 -20.78 -2.52 8.41
N GLY A 2 -19.48 -2.76 8.51
CA GLY A 2 -18.50 -1.70 8.70
C GLY A 2 -18.11 -1.07 7.36
N TYR A 3 -17.12 -0.18 7.42
CA TYR A 3 -16.54 0.50 6.28
C TYR A 3 -15.26 -0.20 5.83
N ILE A 4 -15.02 -0.15 4.53
CA ILE A 4 -13.70 -0.39 3.95
C ILE A 4 -13.11 0.98 3.67
N VAL A 5 -11.95 1.28 4.26
CA VAL A 5 -11.32 2.61 4.15
C VAL A 5 -9.88 2.47 3.70
N ASP A 6 -9.43 3.35 2.82
CA ASP A 6 -8.01 3.60 2.59
C ASP A 6 -7.55 4.78 3.46
N ILE A 7 -6.33 4.67 4.00
CA ILE A 7 -5.75 5.69 4.88
C ILE A 7 -4.28 5.94 4.57
N SER A 8 -3.82 7.13 4.93
CA SER A 8 -2.42 7.54 4.89
C SER A 8 -2.13 8.47 6.07
N LYS A 9 -0.91 9.00 6.18
CA LYS A 9 -0.59 10.04 7.19
C LYS A 9 -1.58 11.21 7.23
N TRP A 10 -2.30 11.48 6.15
CA TRP A 10 -3.26 12.58 6.06
C TRP A 10 -4.50 12.38 6.93
N ASN A 11 -4.79 11.15 7.33
CA ASN A 11 -5.88 10.85 8.27
C ASN A 11 -5.50 11.19 9.73
N GLY A 12 -4.22 11.50 10.00
CA GLY A 12 -3.75 11.95 11.30
C GLY A 12 -3.86 10.88 12.40
N THR A 13 -4.04 11.31 13.64
CA THR A 13 -4.23 10.39 14.77
C THR A 13 -5.67 9.89 14.78
N ILE A 14 -5.84 8.56 14.70
CA ILE A 14 -7.14 7.89 14.74
C ILE A 14 -7.41 7.41 16.17
N ASN A 15 -8.63 7.61 16.67
CA ASN A 15 -9.08 6.95 17.89
C ASN A 15 -9.53 5.52 17.56
N TRP A 16 -8.59 4.57 17.67
CA TRP A 16 -8.79 3.18 17.28
C TRP A 16 -9.79 2.42 18.16
N ASP A 17 -9.93 2.79 19.44
CA ASP A 17 -10.91 2.19 20.35
C ASP A 17 -12.35 2.43 19.85
N ILE A 18 -12.59 3.55 19.16
CA ILE A 18 -13.88 3.87 18.55
C ILE A 18 -13.95 3.31 17.13
N ALA A 19 -12.92 3.56 16.33
CA ALA A 19 -12.91 3.25 14.90
C ALA A 19 -12.97 1.73 14.63
N ALA A 20 -12.31 0.90 15.44
CA ALA A 20 -12.20 -0.54 15.18
C ALA A 20 -13.55 -1.24 14.97
N SER A 21 -14.57 -0.86 15.75
CA SER A 21 -15.92 -1.44 15.64
C SER A 21 -16.66 -1.09 14.34
N GLN A 22 -16.16 -0.10 13.61
CA GLN A 22 -16.75 0.42 12.38
C GLN A 22 -16.01 -0.04 11.13
N LEU A 23 -14.87 -0.72 11.26
CA LEU A 23 -13.98 -1.02 10.14
C LEU A 23 -14.01 -2.51 9.79
N ASP A 24 -14.51 -2.82 8.59
CA ASP A 24 -14.44 -4.17 8.04
C ASP A 24 -13.06 -4.45 7.41
N LEU A 25 -12.36 -3.40 6.93
CA LEU A 25 -11.03 -3.49 6.30
C LEU A 25 -10.37 -2.11 6.22
N VAL A 26 -9.04 -2.07 6.33
CA VAL A 26 -8.23 -0.88 6.06
C VAL A 26 -7.22 -1.12 4.94
N ILE A 27 -6.96 -0.15 4.07
CA ILE A 27 -5.88 -0.19 3.08
C ILE A 27 -4.92 0.97 3.37
N ALA A 28 -3.78 0.67 3.99
CA ALA A 28 -2.88 1.71 4.50
C ALA A 28 -1.74 2.01 3.51
N ARG A 29 -1.46 3.30 3.30
CA ARG A 29 -0.36 3.73 2.42
C ARG A 29 0.97 3.42 3.06
N VAL A 30 1.85 2.77 2.32
CA VAL A 30 3.24 2.52 2.75
C VAL A 30 4.18 3.60 2.26
N GLN A 31 4.01 4.04 1.02
CA GLN A 31 4.91 4.99 0.37
C GLN A 31 4.21 5.79 -0.72
N ASP A 32 4.86 6.89 -1.10
CA ASP A 32 4.57 7.70 -2.27
C ASP A 32 5.84 7.80 -3.14
N GLY A 33 5.95 6.91 -4.12
CA GLY A 33 7.21 6.65 -4.80
C GLY A 33 8.27 6.01 -3.89
N SER A 34 9.43 5.70 -4.49
CA SER A 34 10.57 5.14 -3.75
C SER A 34 11.13 6.09 -2.68
N ASN A 35 10.92 7.40 -2.81
CA ASN A 35 11.61 8.41 -1.99
C ASN A 35 10.80 8.93 -0.80
N THR A 36 9.50 8.64 -0.72
CA THR A 36 8.66 9.11 0.40
C THR A 36 8.03 7.94 1.12
N VAL A 37 8.45 7.69 2.36
CA VAL A 37 7.81 6.72 3.24
C VAL A 37 6.64 7.39 3.95
N ASP A 38 5.49 6.72 4.04
CA ASP A 38 4.40 7.20 4.88
C ASP A 38 4.76 6.97 6.35
N PHE A 39 5.10 8.06 7.05
CA PHE A 39 5.63 7.98 8.42
C PHE A 39 4.61 7.49 9.46
N MET A 40 3.31 7.51 9.15
CA MET A 40 2.26 7.01 10.07
C MET A 40 1.98 5.52 9.88
N TYR A 41 2.40 4.92 8.77
CA TYR A 41 2.06 3.55 8.39
C TYR A 41 2.33 2.52 9.51
N GLN A 42 3.53 2.55 10.10
CA GLN A 42 3.91 1.59 11.14
C GLN A 42 3.07 1.73 12.42
N ASN A 43 2.69 2.96 12.77
CA ASN A 43 1.78 3.22 13.88
C ASN A 43 0.38 2.65 13.59
N TYR A 44 -0.14 2.88 12.39
CA TYR A 44 -1.44 2.32 11.98
C TYR A 44 -1.42 0.79 11.97
N VAL A 45 -0.36 0.16 11.44
CA VAL A 45 -0.24 -1.31 11.46
C VAL A 45 -0.25 -1.86 12.89
N SER A 46 0.47 -1.23 13.81
CA SER A 46 0.50 -1.64 15.22
C SER A 46 -0.90 -1.60 15.84
N GLU A 47 -1.63 -0.50 15.61
CA GLU A 47 -2.98 -0.33 16.15
C GLU A 47 -4.00 -1.26 15.48
N MET A 48 -3.94 -1.47 14.17
CA MET A 48 -4.79 -2.42 13.46
C MET A 48 -4.57 -3.85 13.97
N LYS A 49 -3.32 -4.26 14.21
CA LYS A 49 -2.99 -5.56 14.81
C LYS A 49 -3.55 -5.70 16.23
N LYS A 50 -3.38 -4.68 17.08
CA LYS A 50 -3.90 -4.66 18.45
C LYS A 50 -5.42 -4.82 18.49
N HIS A 51 -6.13 -4.23 17.54
CA HIS A 51 -7.59 -4.28 17.44
C HIS A 51 -8.12 -5.38 16.52
N SER A 52 -7.25 -6.26 16.00
CA SER A 52 -7.62 -7.34 15.07
C SER A 52 -8.34 -6.87 13.79
N ILE A 53 -8.03 -5.66 13.32
CA ILE A 53 -8.58 -5.10 12.08
C ILE A 53 -7.78 -5.69 10.91
N PRO A 54 -8.43 -6.37 9.93
CA PRO A 54 -7.74 -6.83 8.74
C PRO A 54 -7.30 -5.64 7.90
N PHE A 55 -6.12 -5.72 7.27
CA PHE A 55 -5.62 -4.64 6.44
C PHE A 55 -4.87 -5.11 5.19
N GLY A 56 -4.83 -4.23 4.19
CA GLY A 56 -3.98 -4.32 3.01
C GLY A 56 -3.00 -3.14 2.94
N ASN A 57 -2.04 -3.23 2.02
CA ASN A 57 -1.05 -2.19 1.78
C ASN A 57 -1.29 -1.55 0.40
N TYR A 58 -1.07 -0.25 0.26
CA TYR A 58 -0.97 0.39 -1.05
C TYR A 58 0.25 1.32 -1.16
N ALA A 59 0.72 1.53 -2.39
CA ALA A 59 1.79 2.44 -2.73
C ALA A 59 1.41 3.29 -3.93
N PHE A 60 1.46 4.62 -3.76
CA PHE A 60 1.28 5.56 -4.86
C PHE A 60 2.51 5.48 -5.78
N CYS A 61 2.28 5.15 -7.05
CA CYS A 61 3.31 4.80 -8.01
C CYS A 61 3.96 6.05 -8.61
N ARG A 62 5.31 6.07 -8.66
CA ARG A 62 6.08 7.16 -9.29
C ARG A 62 7.19 6.71 -10.23
N PHE A 63 7.22 5.44 -10.60
CA PHE A 63 8.29 4.88 -11.42
C PHE A 63 8.43 5.57 -12.78
N ILE A 64 9.67 5.76 -13.23
CA ILE A 64 9.97 6.42 -14.51
C ILE A 64 10.49 5.46 -15.59
N SER A 65 10.65 4.17 -15.25
CA SER A 65 11.09 3.12 -16.16
C SER A 65 10.72 1.73 -15.62
N ILE A 66 10.85 0.69 -16.43
CA ILE A 66 10.65 -0.71 -16.00
C ILE A 66 11.59 -1.11 -14.85
N ALA A 67 12.86 -0.70 -14.91
CA ALA A 67 13.83 -1.01 -13.86
C ALA A 67 13.46 -0.32 -12.55
N ASP A 68 12.97 0.91 -12.65
CA ASP A 68 12.54 1.73 -11.52
C ASP A 68 11.23 1.21 -10.91
N ALA A 69 10.27 0.78 -11.73
CA ALA A 69 9.04 0.12 -11.27
C ALA A 69 9.33 -1.12 -10.40
N LYS A 70 10.30 -1.94 -10.82
CA LYS A 70 10.76 -3.07 -10.00
C LYS A 70 11.46 -2.59 -8.72
N LYS A 71 12.20 -1.47 -8.75
CA LYS A 71 12.86 -0.92 -7.55
C LYS A 71 11.83 -0.43 -6.55
N GLU A 72 10.84 0.31 -7.03
CA GLU A 72 9.75 0.83 -6.23
C GLU A 72 8.91 -0.29 -5.62
N ALA A 73 8.64 -1.37 -6.36
CA ALA A 73 7.96 -2.57 -5.83
C ALA A 73 8.76 -3.26 -4.71
N ARG A 74 10.09 -3.36 -4.85
CA ARG A 74 10.96 -3.89 -3.78
C ARG A 74 10.95 -3.00 -2.55
N ASP A 75 10.97 -1.68 -2.74
CA ASP A 75 10.87 -0.73 -1.64
C ASP A 75 9.54 -0.86 -0.91
N PHE A 76 8.44 -0.94 -1.68
CA PHE A 76 7.10 -1.15 -1.16
C PHE A 76 7.02 -2.43 -0.33
N TRP A 77 7.48 -3.55 -0.89
CA TRP A 77 7.52 -4.85 -0.21
C TRP A 77 8.34 -4.82 1.09
N ASN A 78 9.53 -4.22 1.07
CA ASN A 78 10.42 -4.18 2.22
C ASN A 78 9.91 -3.27 3.34
N ARG A 79 9.10 -2.25 3.02
CA ARG A 79 8.56 -1.28 3.97
C ARG A 79 7.19 -1.68 4.52
N GLY A 80 6.39 -2.35 3.70
CA GLY A 80 5.07 -2.82 4.09
C GLY A 80 5.15 -4.02 5.04
N ASP A 81 4.17 -4.16 5.92
CA ASP A 81 4.05 -5.28 6.83
C ASP A 81 3.50 -6.51 6.09
N GLN A 82 4.18 -7.65 6.26
CA GLN A 82 3.90 -8.90 5.55
C GLN A 82 2.61 -9.60 6.02
N SER A 83 2.00 -9.15 7.12
CA SER A 83 0.67 -9.64 7.53
C SER A 83 -0.50 -9.03 6.74
N ALA A 84 -0.22 -8.05 5.87
CA ALA A 84 -1.20 -7.47 4.96
C ALA A 84 -1.86 -8.55 4.09
N LYS A 85 -3.18 -8.46 3.92
CA LYS A 85 -3.97 -9.42 3.15
C LYS A 85 -3.77 -9.32 1.65
N PHE A 86 -3.33 -8.16 1.17
CA PHE A 86 -3.06 -7.87 -0.23
C PHE A 86 -2.23 -6.59 -0.37
N TRP A 87 -1.68 -6.39 -1.56
CA TRP A 87 -0.82 -5.26 -1.93
C TRP A 87 -1.41 -4.56 -3.16
N VAL A 88 -1.45 -3.23 -3.17
CA VAL A 88 -2.07 -2.46 -4.26
C VAL A 88 -1.05 -1.53 -4.90
N ALA A 89 -0.93 -1.60 -6.22
CA ALA A 89 -0.30 -0.56 -7.02
C ALA A 89 -1.34 0.54 -7.25
N ASP A 90 -1.05 1.76 -6.78
CA ASP A 90 -1.94 2.92 -6.93
C ASP A 90 -1.37 3.85 -8.02
N VAL A 91 -2.06 3.92 -9.16
CA VAL A 91 -1.55 4.52 -10.41
C VAL A 91 -2.47 5.66 -10.85
N GLU A 92 -2.15 6.88 -10.41
CA GLU A 92 -3.01 8.06 -10.67
C GLU A 92 -2.37 9.08 -11.63
N VAL A 93 -1.04 9.02 -11.81
CA VAL A 93 -0.28 10.00 -12.59
C VAL A 93 0.62 9.33 -13.61
N GLN A 94 0.73 9.94 -14.80
CA GLN A 94 1.63 9.47 -15.83
C GLN A 94 3.08 9.90 -15.53
N THR A 95 3.90 8.96 -15.03
CA THR A 95 5.33 9.16 -14.72
C THR A 95 6.28 8.59 -15.78
N MET A 96 5.76 7.75 -16.68
CA MET A 96 6.46 7.26 -17.86
C MET A 96 5.52 7.12 -19.05
N ALA A 97 6.06 7.01 -20.27
CA ALA A 97 5.25 6.87 -21.49
C ALA A 97 4.42 5.59 -21.49
N ASP A 98 5.04 4.46 -21.15
CA ASP A 98 4.40 3.15 -21.06
C ASP A 98 4.02 2.81 -19.61
N MET A 99 2.93 3.42 -19.13
CA MET A 99 2.42 3.15 -17.78
C MET A 99 1.96 1.71 -17.62
N GLN A 100 1.40 1.09 -18.67
CA GLN A 100 0.97 -0.32 -18.60
C GLN A 100 2.16 -1.24 -18.34
N GLY A 101 3.26 -1.07 -19.10
CA GLY A 101 4.50 -1.82 -18.91
C GLY A 101 5.12 -1.61 -17.53
N GLY A 102 5.17 -0.35 -17.07
CA GLY A 102 5.64 0.01 -15.72
C GLY A 102 4.83 -0.67 -14.61
N THR A 103 3.51 -0.51 -14.65
CA THR A 103 2.59 -1.11 -13.67
C THR A 103 2.68 -2.63 -13.66
N GLN A 104 2.74 -3.27 -14.83
CA GLN A 104 2.86 -4.73 -14.90
C GLN A 104 4.20 -5.21 -14.33
N ALA A 105 5.30 -4.48 -14.56
CA ALA A 105 6.60 -4.79 -13.98
C ALA A 105 6.61 -4.65 -12.45
N PHE A 106 5.94 -3.63 -11.91
CA PHE A 106 5.75 -3.45 -10.47
C PHE A 106 4.98 -4.64 -9.86
N ILE A 107 3.83 -5.00 -10.44
CA ILE A 107 2.98 -6.11 -9.99
C ILE A 107 3.73 -7.45 -10.07
N HIS A 108 4.45 -7.70 -11.17
CA HIS A 108 5.25 -8.91 -11.32
C HIS A 108 6.36 -9.01 -10.27
N GLU A 109 7.02 -7.90 -9.94
CA GLU A 109 8.05 -7.90 -8.91
C GLU A 109 7.44 -8.19 -7.52
N LEU A 110 6.28 -7.63 -7.18
CA LEU A 110 5.58 -7.98 -5.93
C LEU A 110 5.25 -9.47 -5.85
N ARG A 111 4.70 -10.05 -6.92
CA ARG A 111 4.43 -11.50 -6.97
C ARG A 111 5.71 -12.32 -6.85
N ARG A 112 6.80 -11.90 -7.49
CA ARG A 112 8.12 -12.54 -7.40
C ARG A 112 8.67 -12.53 -5.97
N LEU A 113 8.40 -11.47 -5.20
CA LEU A 113 8.83 -11.31 -3.81
C LEU A 113 7.98 -12.11 -2.81
N GLY A 114 6.80 -12.59 -3.23
CA GLY A 114 5.93 -13.45 -2.42
C GLY A 114 4.53 -12.89 -2.17
N ALA A 115 4.16 -11.76 -2.77
CA ALA A 115 2.80 -11.24 -2.64
C ALA A 115 1.80 -12.15 -3.38
N GLU A 116 0.97 -12.89 -2.64
CA GLU A 116 -0.05 -13.78 -3.20
C GLU A 116 -1.22 -13.03 -3.85
N LYS A 117 -1.62 -11.90 -3.24
CA LYS A 117 -2.73 -11.06 -3.69
C LYS A 117 -2.21 -9.66 -4.00
N VAL A 118 -2.29 -9.29 -5.28
CA VAL A 118 -1.89 -7.97 -5.77
C VAL A 118 -3.05 -7.35 -6.55
N GLY A 119 -3.47 -6.16 -6.15
CA GLY A 119 -4.49 -5.35 -6.80
C GLY A 119 -3.92 -4.12 -7.51
N LEU A 120 -4.78 -3.42 -8.24
CA LEU A 120 -4.48 -2.20 -8.97
C LEU A 120 -5.59 -1.18 -8.69
N TYR A 121 -5.21 0.06 -8.37
CA TYR A 121 -6.08 1.24 -8.34
C TYR A 121 -5.65 2.16 -9.49
N VAL A 122 -6.61 2.64 -10.29
CA VAL A 122 -6.39 3.42 -11.52
C VAL A 122 -7.58 4.33 -11.83
#